data_AF-A0A8G2C4A4-F1
#
_entry.id   AF-A0A8G2C4A4-F1
#
_cell.length_a   1.000
_cell.length_b   1.000
_cell.length_c   1.000
_cell.angle_alpha   90.00
_cell.angle_beta   90.00
_cell.angle_gamma   90.00
#
_symmetry.space_group_name_H-M   'P 1'
#
loop_
_entity.id
_entity.type
_entity.pdbx_description
1 polymer ?
#
loop_
_entity_poly.entity_id
_entity_poly.type
_entity_poly.pdbx_seq_one_letter_code
_entity_poly.pdbx_strand_id
1 'polypeptide(L)' 'MALDQLETEGIAILGGDVYEMQRENLQSNYDNWYCDRGENESKSAFVSRSIAKAREYVSNYKLNRDAEYYFAIVPKS' A
#
# COMPACT_ATOMS: atom_id res chain seq x y z
N MET A 1 -6.12 4.55 -10.45
CA MET A 1 -6.00 3.70 -9.24
C MET A 1 -5.93 4.61 -8.01
N ALA A 2 -6.33 4.16 -6.81
CA ALA A 2 -6.31 5.02 -5.61
C ALA A 2 -4.93 5.65 -5.32
N LEU A 3 -3.84 4.94 -5.63
CA LEU A 3 -2.47 5.44 -5.48
C LEU A 3 -2.17 6.64 -6.39
N ASP A 4 -2.76 6.73 -7.59
CA ASP A 4 -2.54 7.83 -8.53
C ASP A 4 -3.17 9.13 -8.03
N GLN A 5 -4.32 9.02 -7.34
CA GLN A 5 -4.99 10.15 -6.71
C GLN A 5 -4.14 10.70 -5.56
N LEU A 6 -3.63 9.81 -4.69
CA LEU A 6 -2.75 10.19 -3.58
C LEU A 6 -1.45 10.85 -4.08
N GLU A 7 -0.86 10.33 -5.17
CA GLU A 7 0.30 10.93 -5.81
C GLU A 7 0.00 12.35 -6.33
N THR A 8 -1.14 12.52 -7.00
CA THR A 8 -1.61 13.83 -7.51
C THR A 8 -1.84 14.84 -6.39
N GLU A 9 -2.36 14.38 -5.24
CA GLU A 9 -2.61 15.20 -4.06
C GLU A 9 -1.34 15.45 -3.22
N GLY A 10 -0.21 14.82 -3.56
CA GLY A 10 1.04 14.95 -2.80
C GLY A 10 0.97 14.29 -1.42
N ILE A 11 0.14 13.25 -1.29
CA ILE A 11 -0.07 12.48 -0.05
C ILE A 11 0.80 11.22 -0.12
N ALA A 12 1.70 11.09 0.85
CA ALA A 12 2.56 9.91 0.98
C ALA A 12 1.81 8.73 1.60
N ILE A 13 2.31 7.52 1.37
CA ILE A 13 1.78 6.29 1.96
C ILE A 13 2.73 5.77 3.03
N LEU A 14 2.24 5.57 4.25
CA LEU A 14 3.02 5.00 5.36
C LEU A 14 3.11 3.49 5.29
N GLY A 15 2.20 2.83 4.60
CA GLY A 15 2.12 1.38 4.53
C GLY A 15 0.76 0.90 4.11
N GLY A 16 0.51 -0.36 4.39
CA GLY A 16 -0.78 -1.00 4.19
C GLY A 16 -0.81 -2.43 4.68
N ASP A 17 -2.02 -2.95 4.81
CA ASP A 17 -2.32 -4.30 5.27
C ASP A 17 -3.01 -5.08 4.15
N VAL A 18 -2.77 -6.39 4.14
CA VAL A 18 -3.42 -7.30 3.19
C VAL A 18 -4.52 -8.10 3.89
N TYR A 19 -5.61 -8.23 3.18
CA TYR A 19 -6.76 -9.01 3.57
C TYR A 19 -7.09 -10.03 2.48
N GLU A 20 -7.64 -11.15 2.89
CA GLU A 20 -8.11 -12.22 2.02
C GLU A 20 -9.61 -12.44 2.26
N MET A 21 -10.37 -12.63 1.19
CA MET A 21 -11.78 -13.03 1.30
C MET A 21 -11.85 -14.53 1.60
N GLN A 22 -12.31 -14.88 2.81
CA GLN A 22 -12.53 -16.25 3.21
C GLN A 22 -13.98 -16.46 3.63
N ARG A 23 -14.71 -17.32 2.90
CA ARG A 23 -16.11 -17.67 3.22
C ARG A 23 -16.96 -16.42 3.48
N GLU A 24 -16.92 -15.47 2.53
CA GLU A 24 -17.65 -14.20 2.55
C GLU A 24 -17.23 -13.20 3.65
N ASN A 25 -16.12 -13.45 4.34
CA ASN A 25 -15.58 -12.54 5.34
C ASN A 25 -14.17 -12.08 4.96
N LEU A 26 -13.93 -10.77 5.05
CA LEU A 26 -12.62 -10.18 4.88
C LEU A 26 -11.78 -10.48 6.14
N GLN A 27 -10.71 -11.27 6.00
CA GLN A 27 -9.81 -11.59 7.09
C GLN A 27 -8.43 -11.03 6.82
N SER A 28 -7.80 -10.45 7.84
CA SER A 28 -6.39 -10.08 7.72
C SER A 28 -5.57 -11.35 7.59
N ASN A 29 -4.68 -11.39 6.61
CA ASN A 29 -3.72 -12.48 6.46
C ASN A 29 -2.38 -12.15 7.13
N TYR A 30 -2.33 -11.04 7.87
CA TYR A 30 -1.18 -10.50 8.60
C TYR A 30 0.01 -10.04 7.74
N ASP A 31 -0.10 -10.10 6.42
CA ASP A 31 0.88 -9.48 5.54
C ASP A 31 0.66 -7.96 5.50
N ASN A 32 1.76 -7.22 5.55
CA ASN A 32 1.76 -5.77 5.47
C ASN A 32 3.05 -5.24 4.86
N TRP A 33 3.07 -3.94 4.59
CA TRP A 33 4.30 -3.20 4.29
C TRP A 33 4.27 -1.85 4.96
N TYR A 34 5.45 -1.27 5.12
CA TYR A 34 5.61 0.07 5.68
C TYR A 34 6.65 0.88 4.91
N CYS A 35 6.53 2.20 4.98
CA CYS A 35 7.40 3.16 4.32
C CYS A 35 7.52 4.43 5.17
N ASP A 36 8.56 4.49 6.00
CA ASP A 36 8.88 5.68 6.77
C ASP A 36 9.68 6.69 5.95
N ARG A 37 9.51 7.97 6.29
CA ARG A 37 10.27 9.06 5.68
C ARG A 37 11.70 9.05 6.23
N GLY A 38 12.68 9.11 5.35
CA GLY A 38 14.08 9.25 5.76
C GLY A 38 14.35 10.63 6.37
N GLU A 39 15.30 10.72 7.31
CA GLU A 39 15.60 11.96 8.05
C GLU A 39 15.88 13.16 7.14
N ASN A 40 16.56 12.93 6.02
CA ASN A 40 16.93 13.98 5.05
C ASN A 40 16.13 13.92 3.75
N GLU A 41 15.06 13.13 3.70
CA GLU A 41 14.24 12.96 2.50
C GLU A 41 13.28 14.14 2.36
N SER A 42 13.25 14.78 1.19
CA SER A 42 12.26 15.84 0.92
C SER A 42 10.84 15.27 0.91
N LYS A 43 9.83 16.12 1.17
CA LYS A 43 8.43 15.66 1.16
C LYS A 43 8.05 15.05 -0.19
N SER A 44 8.45 15.68 -1.30
CA SER A 44 8.15 15.19 -2.65
C SER A 44 8.86 13.88 -2.99
N ALA A 45 10.12 13.72 -2.56
CA ALA A 45 10.84 12.45 -2.72
C ALA A 45 10.14 11.34 -1.93
N PHE A 46 9.71 11.64 -0.71
CA PHE A 46 8.98 10.69 0.13
C PHE A 46 7.62 10.28 -0.46
N VAL A 47 6.85 11.23 -0.98
CA VAL A 47 5.61 10.92 -1.72
C VAL A 47 5.91 9.98 -2.88
N SER A 48 6.85 10.35 -3.75
CA SER A 48 7.19 9.54 -4.93
C SER A 48 7.64 8.12 -4.56
N ARG A 49 8.53 8.00 -3.56
CA ARG A 49 9.06 6.70 -3.11
C ARG A 49 8.00 5.84 -2.42
N SER A 50 7.16 6.44 -1.58
CA SER A 50 6.09 5.70 -0.90
C SER A 50 5.02 5.18 -1.87
N ILE A 51 4.64 5.99 -2.86
CA ILE A 51 3.74 5.57 -3.94
C ILE A 51 4.37 4.44 -4.75
N ALA A 52 5.64 4.58 -5.16
CA ALA A 52 6.36 3.54 -5.90
C ALA A 52 6.42 2.22 -5.11
N LYS A 53 6.73 2.28 -3.81
CA LYS A 53 6.75 1.10 -2.93
C LYS A 53 5.37 0.44 -2.80
N ALA A 54 4.30 1.23 -2.66
CA ALA A 54 2.94 0.69 -2.61
C ALA A 54 2.56 0.01 -3.93
N ARG A 55 2.86 0.63 -5.08
CA ARG A 55 2.64 0.05 -6.41
C ARG A 55 3.40 -1.26 -6.59
N GLU A 56 4.68 -1.29 -6.21
CA GLU A 56 5.53 -2.47 -6.27
C GLU A 56 4.94 -3.60 -5.41
N TYR A 57 4.57 -3.31 -4.16
CA TYR A 57 4.03 -4.30 -3.25
C TYR A 57 2.73 -4.90 -3.79
N VAL A 58 1.76 -4.07 -4.17
CA VAL A 58 0.47 -4.53 -4.73
C VAL A 58 0.65 -5.33 -6.01
N SER A 59 1.55 -4.89 -6.90
CA SER A 59 1.76 -5.54 -8.20
C SER A 59 2.52 -6.87 -8.10
N ASN A 60 3.41 -7.00 -7.11
CA ASN A 60 4.23 -8.19 -6.90
C ASN A 60 3.65 -9.14 -5.86
N TYR A 61 2.54 -8.79 -5.22
CA TYR A 61 1.93 -9.63 -4.20
C TYR A 61 1.53 -10.98 -4.81
N LYS A 62 1.93 -12.08 -4.16
CA LYS A 62 1.76 -13.43 -4.71
C LYS A 62 0.29 -13.82 -4.66
N LEU A 63 -0.40 -13.59 -5.77
CA LEU A 63 -1.80 -13.99 -5.91
C LEU A 63 -1.90 -15.51 -6.06
N ASN A 64 -2.45 -16.19 -5.06
CA ASN A 64 -3.05 -17.50 -5.30
C ASN A 64 -4.27 -17.32 -6.23
N ARG A 65 -4.37 -18.13 -7.28
CA ARG A 65 -5.42 -17.97 -8.31
C ARG A 65 -6.83 -18.17 -7.77
N ASP A 66 -6.97 -18.88 -6.65
CA ASP A 66 -8.25 -19.19 -6.03
C ASP A 66 -8.61 -18.24 -4.87
N ALA A 67 -7.79 -17.21 -4.61
CA ALA A 67 -7.99 -16.26 -3.53
C ALA A 67 -8.20 -14.83 -4.06
N GLU A 68 -9.05 -14.08 -3.35
CA GLU A 68 -9.26 -12.67 -3.61
C GLU A 68 -8.58 -11.85 -2.50
N TYR A 69 -7.68 -10.96 -2.90
CA TYR A 69 -6.89 -10.13 -1.99
C TYR A 69 -7.32 -8.67 -2.06
N TYR A 70 -7.35 -8.03 -0.90
CA TYR A 70 -7.71 -6.64 -0.70
C TYR A 70 -6.58 -5.92 0.05
N PHE A 71 -6.34 -4.67 -0.31
CA PHE A 71 -5.25 -3.88 0.26
C PHE A 71 -5.82 -2.65 0.96
N ALA A 72 -5.58 -2.55 2.26
CA ALA A 72 -5.82 -1.33 3.02
C ALA A 72 -4.61 -0.41 2.89
N ILE A 73 -4.83 0.86 2.55
CA ILE A 73 -3.75 1.85 2.39
C ILE A 73 -3.75 2.79 3.59
N VAL A 74 -2.57 3.04 4.16
CA VAL A 74 -2.38 3.99 5.26
C VAL A 74 -1.76 5.28 4.72
N PRO A 75 -2.56 6.32 4.38
CA PRO A 75 -2.02 7.61 3.95
C PRO A 75 -1.40 8.38 5.11
N LYS A 76 -0.39 9.21 4.81
CA LYS A 76 0.19 10.14 5.78
C LYS A 76 -0.67 11.40 5.88
N SER A 77 -1.32 11.59 7.02
CA SER A 77 -2.05 12.81 7.42
C SER A 77 -1.13 13.97 7.75
#